data_AF-A0A7C7D864-F1
#
_entry.id   AF-A0A7C7D864-F1
#
_cell.length_a   1.000
_cell.length_b   1.000
_cell.length_c   1.000
_cell.angle_alpha   90.00
_cell.angle_beta   90.00
_cell.angle_gamma   90.00
#
_symmetry.space_group_name_H-M   'P 1'
#
loop_
_entity.id
_entity.type
_entity.pdbx_description
1 polymer ?
#
loop_
_entity_poly.entity_id
_entity_poly.type
_entity_poly.pdbx_seq_one_letter_code
_entity_poly.pdbx_strand_id
1 'polypeptide(L)'
;MRFVEKTGKTVEEAINACLNELGVERDRVRIEVLDEPTKKGLFGLLGTTLAKVRVSYEDCLGELACSFLKDVCNSMGVSAEFNYTQQGQHWLVDISGEELGILIGRRGDTLEA
;
A
#
# COMPACT_ATOMS: atom_id res chain seq x y z
N MET A 1 -10.21 0.89 -1.60
CA MET A 1 -9.89 1.21 -0.20
C MET A 1 -9.92 -0.06 0.64
N ARG A 2 -8.77 -0.51 1.13
CA ARG A 2 -8.67 -1.59 2.11
C ARG A 2 -8.55 -0.98 3.50
N PHE A 3 -9.09 -1.62 4.52
CA PHE A 3 -8.93 -1.16 5.90
C PHE A 3 -8.85 -2.32 6.88
N VAL A 4 -8.20 -2.08 8.01
CA VAL A 4 -8.12 -2.97 9.17
C VAL A 4 -8.45 -2.15 10.41
N GLU A 5 -9.16 -2.77 11.35
CA GLU A 5 -9.41 -2.22 12.69
C GLU A 5 -8.73 -3.09 13.74
N LYS A 6 -7.98 -2.46 14.65
CA LYS A 6 -7.37 -3.15 15.79
C LYS A 6 -7.56 -2.36 17.07
N THR A 7 -7.40 -3.06 18.18
CA THR A 7 -7.37 -2.49 19.52
C THR A 7 -5.98 -2.62 20.13
N GLY A 8 -5.64 -1.71 21.04
CA GLY A 8 -4.36 -1.67 21.74
C GLY A 8 -4.49 -0.97 23.08
N LYS A 9 -3.52 -1.12 23.98
CA LYS A 9 -3.54 -0.37 25.25
C LYS A 9 -3.32 1.12 24.99
N THR A 10 -2.65 1.45 23.89
CA THR A 10 -2.45 2.80 23.37
C THR A 10 -2.90 2.88 21.92
N VAL A 11 -3.17 4.11 21.44
CA VAL A 11 -3.47 4.38 20.03
C VAL A 11 -2.32 3.87 19.14
N GLU A 12 -1.07 4.09 19.55
CA GLU A 12 0.10 3.71 18.78
C GLU A 12 0.28 2.18 18.67
N GLU A 13 -0.03 1.43 19.75
CA GLU A 13 -0.07 -0.03 19.68
C GLU A 13 -1.12 -0.53 18.67
N ALA A 14 -2.31 0.07 18.67
CA ALA A 14 -3.37 -0.28 17.73
C ALA A 14 -3.01 0.06 16.27
N ILE A 15 -2.35 1.20 16.03
CA ILE A 15 -1.84 1.58 14.71
C ILE A 15 -0.81 0.56 14.22
N ASN A 16 0.21 0.25 15.03
CA ASN A 16 1.26 -0.70 14.64
C ASN A 16 0.70 -2.10 14.35
N ALA A 17 -0.31 -2.54 15.11
CA ALA A 17 -1.01 -3.79 14.83
C ALA A 17 -1.73 -3.77 13.46
N CYS A 18 -2.33 -2.63 13.08
CA CYS A 18 -2.95 -2.48 11.76
C CYS A 18 -1.91 -2.44 10.63
N LEU A 19 -0.82 -1.67 10.80
CA LEU A 19 0.24 -1.55 9.78
C LEU A 19 0.90 -2.89 9.49
N ASN A 20 1.18 -3.69 10.53
CA ASN A 20 1.75 -5.03 10.39
C ASN A 20 0.81 -5.97 9.64
N GLU A 21 -0.50 -5.89 9.87
CA GLU A 21 -1.48 -6.73 9.17
C GLU A 21 -1.67 -6.30 7.72
N LEU A 22 -1.68 -4.99 7.46
CA LEU A 22 -1.80 -4.44 6.12
C LEU A 22 -0.51 -4.58 5.30
N GLY A 23 0.65 -4.75 5.95
CA GLY A 23 1.95 -4.84 5.29
C GLY A 23 2.36 -3.54 4.58
N VAL A 24 1.91 -2.39 5.09
CA VAL A 24 2.15 -1.08 4.49
C VAL A 24 2.80 -0.12 5.49
N GLU A 25 3.53 0.85 4.97
CA GLU A 25 4.16 1.91 5.77
C GLU A 25 3.15 2.98 6.22
N ARG A 26 3.48 3.68 7.31
CA ARG A 26 2.58 4.64 7.97
C ARG A 26 2.25 5.85 7.11
N ASP A 27 3.16 6.26 6.25
CA ASP A 27 3.02 7.40 5.33
C ASP A 27 2.03 7.12 4.18
N ARG A 28 1.73 5.84 3.90
CA ARG A 28 0.81 5.40 2.85
C ARG A 28 -0.63 5.21 3.33
N VAL A 29 -0.93 5.46 4.60
CA VAL A 29 -2.23 5.14 5.20
C VAL A 29 -2.94 6.36 5.76
N ARG A 30 -4.26 6.28 5.80
CA ARG A 30 -5.13 7.12 6.62
C ARG A 30 -5.44 6.41 7.93
N ILE A 31 -5.25 7.13 9.03
CA ILE A 31 -5.49 6.64 10.39
C ILE A 31 -6.68 7.38 10.98
N GLU A 32 -7.65 6.63 11.51
CA GLU A 32 -8.84 7.13 12.19
C GLU A 32 -8.90 6.50 13.59
N VAL A 33 -8.84 7.33 14.64
CA VAL A 33 -9.01 6.86 16.02
C VAL A 33 -10.51 6.76 16.31
N LEU A 34 -11.00 5.55 16.50
CA LEU A 34 -12.42 5.25 16.74
C LEU A 34 -12.77 5.37 18.22
N ASP A 35 -11.87 4.94 19.11
CA ASP A 35 -12.01 5.06 20.56
C ASP A 35 -10.68 5.43 21.21
N GLU A 36 -10.69 6.44 22.08
CA GLU A 36 -9.54 6.77 22.92
C GLU A 36 -9.47 5.86 24.16
N PRO A 37 -8.26 5.45 24.58
CA PRO A 37 -8.10 4.69 25.80
C PRO A 37 -8.40 5.61 27.00
N THR A 38 -9.43 5.28 27.78
CA THR A 38 -9.79 6.04 28.98
C THR A 38 -9.51 5.22 30.23
N LYS A 39 -8.93 5.88 31.23
CA LYS A 39 -8.85 5.36 32.60
C LYS A 39 -10.17 5.74 33.30
N LYS A 40 -11.22 4.92 33.16
CA LYS A 40 -12.46 5.14 33.92
C LYS A 40 -12.35 4.54 35.32
N GLY A 41 -12.19 5.38 36.34
CA GLY A 41 -12.43 4.96 37.74
C GLY A 41 -11.81 5.87 38.80
N LEU A 42 -12.62 6.26 39.80
CA LEU A 42 -12.25 7.08 40.96
C LEU A 42 -11.43 6.29 42.02
N PHE A 43 -11.24 4.98 41.87
CA PHE A 43 -10.51 4.12 42.83
C PHE A 43 -9.86 2.87 42.19
N GLY A 44 -9.36 2.96 40.95
CA GLY A 44 -8.54 1.88 40.34
C GLY A 44 -9.21 0.51 40.12
N LEU A 45 -10.52 0.38 40.36
CA LEU A 45 -11.27 -0.88 40.36
C LEU A 45 -11.97 -1.22 39.03
N LEU A 46 -12.06 -0.26 38.10
CA LEU A 46 -12.66 -0.48 36.78
C LEU A 46 -11.56 -0.34 35.71
N GLY A 47 -11.46 -1.38 34.88
CA GLY A 47 -10.38 -1.57 33.92
C GLY A 47 -10.26 -0.45 32.88
N THR A 48 -9.10 -0.42 32.23
CA THR A 48 -8.82 0.50 31.11
C THR A 48 -9.59 0.07 29.86
N THR A 49 -10.30 1.00 29.22
CA THR A 49 -10.78 0.76 27.85
C THR A 49 -9.59 0.77 26.90
N LEU A 50 -9.57 -0.18 25.96
CA LEU A 50 -8.55 -0.22 24.91
C LEU A 50 -8.80 0.90 23.91
N ALA A 51 -7.72 1.42 23.31
CA ALA A 51 -7.80 2.25 22.13
C ALA A 51 -8.32 1.40 20.97
N LYS A 52 -9.15 1.97 20.10
CA LYS A 52 -9.56 1.34 18.84
C LYS A 52 -9.22 2.26 17.68
N VAL A 53 -8.57 1.73 16.66
CA VAL A 53 -8.12 2.49 15.49
C VAL A 53 -8.52 1.75 14.23
N ARG A 54 -8.94 2.50 13.21
CA ARG A 54 -9.06 2.05 11.83
C ARG A 54 -7.89 2.62 11.03
N VAL A 55 -7.17 1.74 10.33
CA VAL A 55 -6.18 2.15 9.34
C VAL A 55 -6.67 1.73 7.97
N SER A 56 -6.69 2.66 7.04
CA SER A 56 -7.13 2.43 5.66
C SER A 56 -6.08 2.92 4.69
N TYR A 57 -5.91 2.22 3.57
CA TYR A 57 -5.06 2.68 2.49
C TYR A 57 -5.72 2.40 1.13
N GLU A 58 -5.34 3.19 0.15
CA GLU A 58 -5.73 3.00 -1.25
C GLU A 58 -4.49 2.61 -2.04
N ASP A 59 -4.55 1.46 -2.71
CA ASP A 59 -3.52 1.08 -3.67
C ASP A 59 -3.45 2.16 -4.76
N CYS A 60 -2.28 2.74 -5.00
CA CYS A 60 -2.05 3.53 -6.20
C CYS A 60 -1.94 2.56 -7.38
N LEU A 61 -2.93 2.57 -8.28
CA LEU A 61 -2.96 1.65 -9.43
C LEU A 61 -1.72 1.78 -10.32
N GLY A 62 -1.19 2.99 -10.50
CA GLY A 62 0.06 3.22 -11.22
C GLY A 62 1.27 2.56 -10.54
N GLU A 63 1.37 2.67 -9.22
CA GLU A 63 2.45 2.02 -8.46
C GLU A 63 2.33 0.50 -8.53
N LEU A 64 1.12 -0.03 -8.41
CA LEU A 64 0.86 -1.47 -8.55
C LEU A 64 1.25 -1.98 -9.94
N ALA A 65 0.88 -1.26 -11.00
CA ALA A 65 1.24 -1.59 -12.37
C ALA A 65 2.76 -1.60 -12.58
N CYS A 66 3.46 -0.56 -12.11
CA CYS A 66 4.93 -0.50 -12.21
C CYS A 66 5.61 -1.64 -11.44
N SER A 67 5.15 -1.97 -10.22
CA SER A 67 5.70 -3.09 -9.47
C SER A 67 5.53 -4.42 -10.20
N PHE A 68 4.34 -4.67 -10.75
CA PHE A 68 4.05 -5.87 -11.52
C PHE A 68 4.93 -5.98 -12.77
N LEU A 69 5.00 -4.91 -13.57
CA LEU A 69 5.80 -4.89 -14.80
C LEU A 69 7.29 -5.08 -14.52
N LYS A 70 7.79 -4.51 -13.42
CA LYS A 70 9.16 -4.71 -12.95
C LYS A 70 9.44 -6.19 -12.64
N ASP A 71 8.54 -6.87 -11.92
CA ASP A 71 8.71 -8.28 -11.58
C ASP A 71 8.68 -9.18 -12.82
N VAL A 72 7.79 -8.88 -13.78
CA VAL A 72 7.71 -9.59 -15.07
C VAL A 72 9.00 -9.41 -15.88
N CYS A 73 9.47 -8.18 -16.05
CA CYS A 73 10.69 -7.90 -16.82
C CYS A 73 11.93 -8.52 -16.17
N ASN A 74 12.04 -8.46 -14.84
CA ASN A 74 13.12 -9.12 -14.09
C ASN A 74 13.12 -10.63 -14.33
N SER A 75 11.94 -11.26 -14.37
CA SER A 75 11.79 -12.70 -14.65
C SER A 75 12.21 -13.07 -16.08
N MET A 76 12.16 -12.10 -17.01
CA MET A 76 12.66 -12.23 -18.38
C MET A 76 14.15 -11.90 -18.52
N GLY A 77 14.81 -11.46 -17.44
CA GLY A 77 16.21 -10.99 -17.47
C GLY A 77 16.38 -9.59 -18.07
N VAL A 78 15.30 -8.81 -18.17
CA VAL A 78 15.31 -7.45 -18.72
C VAL A 78 15.33 -6.44 -17.59
N SER A 79 16.35 -5.58 -17.57
CA SER A 79 16.45 -4.48 -16.61
C SER A 79 15.81 -3.22 -17.19
N ALA A 80 14.68 -2.81 -16.64
CA ALA A 80 13.97 -1.59 -17.04
C ALA A 80 13.48 -0.80 -15.81
N GLU A 81 13.40 0.51 -15.98
CA GLU A 81 12.80 1.46 -15.06
C GLU A 81 11.38 1.80 -15.52
N PHE A 82 10.47 1.94 -14.56
CA PHE A 82 9.04 2.16 -14.80
C PHE A 82 8.59 3.39 -14.01
N ASN A 83 8.14 4.41 -14.73
CA ASN A 83 7.54 5.60 -14.14
C ASN A 83 6.08 5.69 -14.57
N TYR A 84 5.21 6.21 -13.72
CA TYR A 84 3.79 6.33 -14.05
C TYR A 84 3.29 7.76 -13.91
N THR A 85 2.34 8.14 -14.76
CA THR A 85 1.60 9.40 -14.67
C THR A 85 0.11 9.12 -14.83
N GLN A 86 -0.71 9.67 -13.94
CA GLN A 86 -2.17 9.60 -14.10
C GLN A 86 -2.63 10.70 -15.06
N GLN A 87 -3.30 10.31 -16.16
CA GLN A 87 -3.91 11.21 -17.12
C GLN A 87 -5.42 10.95 -17.19
N GLY A 88 -6.19 11.66 -16.37
CA GLY A 88 -7.63 11.46 -16.26
C GLY A 88 -7.96 10.05 -15.75
N GLN A 89 -8.62 9.26 -16.59
CA GLN A 89 -8.96 7.86 -16.29
C GLN A 89 -7.89 6.85 -16.73
N HIS A 90 -6.84 7.30 -17.42
CA HIS A 90 -5.78 6.45 -17.91
C HIS A 90 -4.51 6.60 -17.07
N TRP A 91 -3.74 5.52 -16.97
CA TRP A 91 -2.39 5.55 -16.44
C TRP A 91 -1.43 5.39 -17.62
N LEU A 92 -0.51 6.33 -17.76
CA LEU A 92 0.62 6.20 -18.66
C LEU A 92 1.78 5.62 -17.87
N VAL A 93 2.37 4.53 -18.35
CA VAL A 93 3.60 3.95 -17.79
C VAL A 93 4.72 4.15 -18.80
N ASP A 94 5.70 4.96 -18.43
CA ASP A 94 6.93 5.17 -19.19
C ASP A 94 7.95 4.11 -18.79
N ILE A 95 8.48 3.41 -19.80
CA ILE A 95 9.46 2.33 -19.63
C ILE A 95 10.78 2.79 -20.25
N SER A 96 11.85 2.78 -19.47
CA SER A 96 13.19 3.18 -19.91
C SER A 96 14.24 2.15 -19.48
N GLY A 97 15.23 1.89 -20.33
CA GLY A 97 16.26 0.89 -20.04
C GLY A 97 17.07 0.53 -21.28
N GLU A 98 18.00 -0.40 -21.09
CA GLU A 98 18.81 -0.96 -22.17
C GLU A 98 18.08 -2.16 -22.79
N GLU A 99 18.23 -2.36 -24.11
CA GLU A 99 17.68 -3.52 -24.83
C GLU A 99 16.15 -3.74 -24.76
N LEU A 100 15.36 -2.66 -24.64
CA LEU A 100 13.88 -2.73 -24.55
C LEU A 100 13.17 -3.30 -25.79
N GLY A 101 13.87 -3.54 -26.90
CA GLY A 101 13.27 -4.08 -28.13
C GLY A 101 12.55 -5.41 -27.93
N ILE A 102 12.99 -6.21 -26.95
CA ILE A 102 12.32 -7.45 -26.56
C ILE A 102 10.92 -7.23 -25.97
N LEU A 103 10.70 -6.11 -25.27
CA LEU A 103 9.40 -5.77 -24.67
C LEU A 103 8.38 -5.32 -25.72
N ILE A 104 8.85 -4.87 -26.89
CA ILE A 104 7.98 -4.58 -28.05
C ILE A 104 7.61 -5.91 -28.74
N GLY A 105 8.59 -6.80 -28.90
CA GLY A 105 8.39 -8.06 -29.58
C GLY A 105 8.21 -7.93 -31.09
N ARG A 106 7.92 -9.05 -31.77
CA ARG A 106 7.79 -9.06 -33.23
C ARG A 106 6.43 -8.47 -33.60
N ARG A 107 6.44 -7.31 -34.27
CA ARG A 107 5.23 -6.57 -34.68
C ARG A 107 4.37 -6.08 -33.49
N GLY A 108 4.96 -5.93 -32.30
CA GLY A 108 4.25 -5.39 -31.13
C GLY A 108 3.56 -6.44 -30.26
N ASP A 109 3.73 -7.73 -30.56
CA ASP A 109 3.03 -8.82 -29.89
C ASP A 109 3.29 -8.89 -28.37
N THR A 110 4.50 -8.56 -27.93
CA THR A 110 4.88 -8.60 -26.51
C THR A 110 4.32 -7.39 -25.76
N LEU A 111 4.18 -6.24 -26.43
CA LEU A 111 3.58 -5.04 -25.83
C LEU A 111 2.05 -5.15 -25.69
N GLU A 112 1.41 -5.96 -26.54
CA GLU A 112 -0.05 -6.16 -26.56
C GLU A 112 -0.54 -7.18 -25.51
N ALA A 113 0.32 -8.14 -25.13
CA ALA A 113 -0.01 -9.26 -24.24
C ALA A 113 -0.33 -8.85 -22.79
#